data_AF-A0A179VCJ4-F1
#
_entry.id   AF-A0A179VCJ4-F1
#
_cell.length_a   1.000
_cell.length_b   1.000
_cell.length_c   1.000
_cell.angle_alpha   90.00
_cell.angle_beta   90.00
_cell.angle_gamma   90.00
#
_symmetry.space_group_name_H-M   'P 1'
#
loop_
_entity.id
_entity.type
_entity.pdbx_description
1 polymer ?
#
loop_
_entity_poly.entity_id
_entity_poly.type
_entity_poly.pdbx_seq_one_letter_code
_entity_poly.pdbx_strand_id
1 'polypeptide(L)' 'MSSYETKRSASRRAHRSFRRTVATLIDGAGLSARIGADHLGHAKESMTQDRYMSRGRVHSQVAELLEAVTGNSGPL' A
#
# COMPACT_ATOMS: atom_id res chain seq x y z
N MET A 1 20.09 30.03 7.39
CA MET A 1 19.99 28.57 7.15
C MET A 1 21.29 28.09 6.52
N SER A 2 21.95 27.11 7.14
CA SER A 2 23.23 26.58 6.66
C SER A 2 23.04 25.76 5.38
N SER A 3 23.96 25.85 4.41
CA SER A 3 23.92 25.12 3.13
C SER A 3 23.75 23.60 3.31
N TYR A 4 24.29 23.04 4.40
CA TYR A 4 24.13 21.64 4.78
C TYR A 4 22.68 21.25 5.08
N GLU A 5 21.91 22.16 5.66
CA GLU A 5 20.52 21.93 6.06
C GLU A 5 19.59 21.92 4.84
N THR A 6 19.89 22.73 3.83
CA THR A 6 19.19 22.72 2.53
C THR A 6 19.41 21.40 1.79
N LYS A 7 20.66 20.92 1.68
CA LYS A 7 20.97 19.64 1.02
C LYS A 7 20.30 18.46 1.74
N ARG A 8 20.32 18.44 3.08
CA ARG A 8 19.67 17.40 3.89
C ARG A 8 18.15 17.41 3.73
N SER A 9 17.53 18.57 3.63
CA SER A 9 16.09 18.72 3.44
C SER A 9 15.63 18.24 2.05
N ALA A 10 16.40 18.54 1.00
CA ALA A 10 16.13 18.05 -0.35
C ALA A 10 16.26 16.51 -0.43
N SER A 11 17.32 15.95 0.14
CA SER A 11 17.54 14.48 0.20
C SER A 11 16.41 13.75 0.94
N ARG A 12 15.94 14.29 2.09
CA ARG A 12 14.79 13.72 2.82
C ARG A 12 13.50 13.70 1.97
N ARG A 13 13.22 14.78 1.23
CA ARG A 13 12.05 14.84 0.35
C ARG A 13 12.13 13.80 -0.77
N ALA A 14 13.27 13.68 -1.44
CA ALA A 14 13.48 12.69 -2.49
C ALA A 14 13.27 11.24 -1.96
N HIS A 15 13.85 10.91 -0.81
CA HIS A 15 13.66 9.61 -0.16
C HIS A 15 12.18 9.34 0.21
N ARG A 16 11.48 10.36 0.73
CA ARG A 16 10.05 10.23 1.08
C ARG A 16 9.18 9.99 -0.15
N SER A 17 9.44 10.71 -1.24
CA SER A 17 8.71 10.54 -2.50
C SER A 17 8.94 9.15 -3.10
N PHE A 18 10.19 8.66 -3.09
CA PHE A 18 10.51 7.31 -3.56
C PHE A 18 9.73 6.22 -2.80
N ARG A 19 9.73 6.27 -1.46
CA ARG A 19 8.97 5.32 -0.63
C ARG A 19 7.47 5.36 -0.94
N ARG A 20 6.92 6.54 -1.24
CA ARG A 20 5.51 6.68 -1.63
C ARG A 20 5.24 6.04 -2.99
N THR A 21 6.10 6.25 -3.98
CA THR A 21 5.96 5.64 -5.32
C THR A 21 5.97 4.11 -5.25
N VAL A 22 6.93 3.53 -4.54
CA VAL A 22 7.03 2.08 -4.37
C VAL A 22 5.76 1.53 -3.71
N ALA A 23 5.28 2.19 -2.65
CA ALA A 23 4.09 1.73 -1.94
C ALA A 23 2.82 1.80 -2.81
N THR A 24 2.69 2.80 -3.68
CA THR A 24 1.58 2.89 -4.65
C THR A 24 1.61 1.76 -5.69
N LEU A 25 2.79 1.34 -6.14
CA LEU A 25 2.91 0.19 -7.05
C LEU A 25 2.50 -1.12 -6.38
N ILE A 26 2.90 -1.31 -5.12
CA ILE A 26 2.52 -2.49 -4.32
C ILE A 26 1.00 -2.55 -4.11
N ASP A 27 0.37 -1.42 -3.76
CA ASP A 27 -1.10 -1.31 -3.64
C ASP A 27 -1.80 -1.60 -4.97
N GLY A 28 -1.30 -1.04 -6.07
CA GLY A 28 -1.85 -1.25 -7.41
C GLY A 28 -1.73 -2.70 -7.90
N ALA A 29 -0.70 -3.43 -7.46
CA ALA A 29 -0.53 -4.86 -7.75
C ALA A 29 -1.39 -5.78 -6.86
N GLY A 30 -2.18 -5.22 -5.93
CA GLY A 30 -3.03 -6.00 -5.02
C GLY A 30 -2.25 -6.79 -3.96
N LEU A 31 -0.98 -6.44 -3.71
CA LEU A 31 -0.16 -7.09 -2.70
C LEU A 31 -0.55 -6.64 -1.28
N SER A 32 -0.31 -7.52 -0.31
CA SER A 32 -0.73 -7.26 1.07
C SER A 32 0.08 -6.14 1.75
N ALA A 33 -0.53 -5.50 2.74
CA ALA A 33 0.13 -4.48 3.56
C ALA A 33 1.39 -5.00 4.28
N ARG A 34 1.43 -6.30 4.58
CA ARG A 34 2.58 -6.99 5.18
C ARG A 34 3.78 -6.99 4.25
N ILE A 35 3.59 -7.43 2.99
CA ILE A 35 4.65 -7.42 1.97
C ILE A 35 5.18 -5.99 1.78
N GLY A 36 4.27 -5.01 1.71
CA GLY A 36 4.67 -3.61 1.63
C GLY A 36 5.44 -3.12 2.84
N ALA A 37 5.08 -3.54 4.05
CA ALA A 37 5.79 -3.19 5.29
C ALA A 37 7.20 -3.79 5.34
N ASP A 38 7.36 -5.04 4.93
CA ASP A 38 8.66 -5.72 4.87
C ASP A 38 9.59 -4.99 3.90
N HIS A 39 9.09 -4.62 2.72
CA HIS A 39 9.87 -3.90 1.72
C HIS A 39 10.20 -2.45 2.13
N LEU A 40 9.29 -1.79 2.86
CA LEU A 40 9.48 -0.42 3.34
C LEU A 40 10.24 -0.34 4.67
N GLY A 41 10.51 -1.47 5.33
CA GLY A 41 11.17 -1.53 6.64
C GLY A 41 10.30 -0.98 7.77
N HIS A 42 8.98 -1.21 7.74
CA HIS A 42 8.08 -0.81 8.82
C HIS A 42 7.98 -1.90 9.89
N ALA A 43 8.04 -1.49 11.16
CA ALA A 43 7.92 -2.40 12.30
C ALA A 43 6.50 -2.99 12.49
N LYS A 44 5.48 -2.37 11.89
CA LYS A 44 4.08 -2.82 11.92
C LYS A 44 3.45 -2.64 10.55
N GLU A 45 2.66 -3.63 10.11
CA GLU A 45 1.96 -3.59 8.82
C GLU A 45 0.95 -2.45 8.71
N SER A 46 0.32 -2.07 9.84
CA SER A 46 -0.64 -0.97 9.89
C SER A 46 -0.04 0.36 9.42
N MET A 47 1.27 0.58 9.63
CA MET A 47 1.93 1.80 9.15
C MET A 47 1.95 1.91 7.63
N THR A 48 2.02 0.78 6.93
CA THR A 48 1.94 0.72 5.45
C THR A 48 0.48 0.81 5.01
N GLN A 49 -0.39 0.03 5.67
CA GLN A 49 -1.82 0.01 5.37
C GLN A 49 -2.43 1.40 5.47
N ASP A 50 -2.22 2.10 6.59
CA ASP A 50 -2.83 3.40 6.86
C ASP A 50 -2.27 4.53 5.97
N ARG A 51 -0.99 4.45 5.58
CA ARG A 51 -0.32 5.54 4.87
C ARG A 51 -0.30 5.41 3.35
N TYR A 52 -0.34 4.18 2.85
CA TYR A 52 -0.05 3.92 1.44
C TYR A 52 -1.07 3.06 0.73
N MET A 53 -1.86 2.27 1.46
CA MET A 53 -2.92 1.46 0.85
C MET A 53 -4.19 2.27 0.75
N SER A 54 -4.82 2.24 -0.41
CA SER A 54 -6.08 2.97 -0.61
C SER A 54 -7.24 2.28 0.11
N ARG A 55 -8.25 3.06 0.52
CA ARG A 55 -9.49 2.55 1.12
C ARG A 55 -10.67 2.80 0.18
N GLY A 56 -11.73 2.01 0.32
CA GLY A 56 -13.01 2.25 -0.35
C GLY A 56 -13.08 1.78 -1.80
N ARG A 57 -12.12 0.97 -2.28
CA ARG A 57 -12.26 0.26 -3.56
C ARG A 57 -13.23 -0.91 -3.39
N VAL A 58 -14.15 -1.07 -4.34
CA VAL A 58 -15.01 -2.25 -4.42
C VAL A 58 -14.18 -3.38 -5.02
N HIS A 59 -14.06 -4.50 -4.31
CA HIS A 59 -13.34 -5.67 -4.77
C HIS A 59 -14.36 -6.73 -5.20
N SER A 60 -14.61 -6.88 -6.50
CA SER A 60 -15.56 -7.88 -7.03
C SER A 60 -15.19 -9.30 -6.59
N GLN A 61 -13.90 -9.58 -6.45
CA GLN A 61 -13.35 -10.83 -5.93
C GLN A 61 -13.87 -11.17 -4.52
N VAL A 62 -14.13 -10.15 -3.68
CA VAL A 62 -14.70 -10.37 -2.35
C VAL A 62 -16.17 -10.76 -2.46
N ALA A 63 -16.91 -10.16 -3.40
CA ALA A 63 -18.29 -10.55 -3.68
C ALA A 63 -18.36 -11.98 -4.26
N GLU A 64 -17.48 -12.32 -5.21
CA GLU A 64 -17.36 -13.68 -5.77
C GLU A 64 -17.06 -14.72 -4.68
N LEU A 65 -16.13 -14.39 -3.76
CA LEU A 65 -15.81 -15.26 -2.63
C LEU A 65 -16.99 -15.42 -1.66
N LEU A 66 -17.69 -14.32 -1.35
CA LEU A 66 -18.88 -14.34 -0.51
C LEU A 66 -19.95 -15.25 -1.12
N GLU A 67 -20.25 -15.10 -2.41
CA GLU A 67 -21.24 -15.94 -3.12
C GLU A 67 -20.85 -17.42 -3.12
N ALA A 68 -19.56 -17.72 -3.28
CA ALA A 68 -19.04 -19.09 -3.20
C ALA A 68 -19.22 -19.71 -1.80
N VAL A 69 -19.14 -18.90 -0.73
CA VAL A 69 -19.32 -19.35 0.67
C VAL A 69 -20.79 -19.40 1.07
N THR A 70 -21.65 -18.49 0.56
CA THR A 70 -23.08 -18.42 0.89
C THR A 70 -23.95 -19.35 0.05
N GLY A 71 -23.40 -20.00 -0.98
CA GLY A 71 -24.06 -21.10 -1.70
C GLY A 71 -24.95 -20.69 -2.86
N ASN A 72 -24.85 -19.46 -3.38
CA ASN A 72 -25.58 -19.06 -4.59
C ASN A 72 -24.74 -19.37 -5.85
N SER A 73 -24.46 -20.65 -6.06
CA SER A 73 -23.80 -21.16 -7.27
C SER A 73 -24.74 -21.07 -8.48
N GLY A 74 -24.93 -19.87 -9.05
CA GLY A 74 -25.54 -19.70 -10.37
C GLY A 74 -24.51 -19.97 -11.48
N PRO A 75 -24.84 -20.72 -12.55
CA PRO A 75 -23.87 -21.15 -13.55
C PRO A 75 -23.38 -20.01 -14.44
N LEU A 76 -22.13 -20.15 -14.90
CA LEU A 76 -21.47 -19.31 -15.91
C LEU A 76 -22.20 -19.32 -17.25
#